data_AF-A0A6J4P178-F1
#
_entry.id   AF-A0A6J4P178-F1
#
_cell.length_a   1.000
_cell.length_b   1.000
_cell.length_c   1.000
_cell.angle_alpha   90.00
_cell.angle_beta   90.00
_cell.angle_gamma   90.00
#
_symmetry.space_group_name_H-M   'P 1'
#
loop_
_entity.id
_entity.type
_entity.pdbx_description
1 polymer ?
#
loop_
_entity_poly.entity_id
_entity_poly.type
_entity_poly.pdbx_seq_one_letter_code
_entity_poly.pdbx_strand_id
1 'polypeptide(L)'
;MVRVLVGKRNGPAFSGFWAEFEGKEVSSYEDKKGDKSIVYTLYRCPTETGEAYRVHIADEGNPANPVYELHPNDPDPDIQGVGADYSDLWQDEQVVAKYPLFVKDLVDYLPIRQLDPQPRGF
;
A
#
# COMPACT_ATOMS: atom_id res chain seq x y z
N MET A 1 -14.43 -7.13 -1.80
CA MET A 1 -13.87 -7.64 -0.53
C MET A 1 -12.42 -8.04 -0.79
N VAL A 2 -11.50 -7.57 0.05
CA VAL A 2 -10.07 -7.87 0.00
C VAL A 2 -9.70 -8.71 1.22
N ARG A 3 -8.78 -9.65 1.05
CA ARG A 3 -8.21 -10.47 2.13
C ARG A 3 -6.69 -10.52 2.00
N VAL A 4 -5.98 -10.08 3.03
CA VAL A 4 -4.50 -10.04 3.06
C VAL A 4 -3.95 -10.69 4.32
N LEU A 5 -2.76 -11.27 4.21
CA LEU A 5 -2.04 -11.82 5.37
C LEU A 5 -1.31 -10.68 6.08
N VAL A 6 -1.42 -10.62 7.40
CA VAL A 6 -0.65 -9.71 8.26
C VAL A 6 0.06 -10.53 9.31
N GLY A 7 1.36 -10.39 9.43
CA GLY A 7 2.15 -11.15 10.38
C GLY A 7 3.58 -11.34 9.92
N LYS A 8 4.38 -11.90 10.82
CA LYS A 8 5.78 -12.19 10.56
C LYS A 8 6.16 -13.51 11.18
N ARG A 9 7.21 -14.12 10.64
CA ARG A 9 7.81 -15.28 11.26
C ARG A 9 8.66 -14.88 12.46
N ASN A 10 8.38 -15.49 13.61
CA ASN A 10 9.15 -15.34 14.84
C ASN A 10 9.75 -16.73 15.19
N GLY A 11 10.95 -17.01 14.66
CA GLY A 11 11.59 -18.32 14.82
C GLY A 11 10.90 -19.43 14.01
N PRO A 12 10.53 -20.58 14.62
CA PRO A 12 9.86 -21.66 13.88
C PRO A 12 8.37 -21.38 13.62
N ALA A 13 7.76 -20.43 14.32
CA ALA A 13 6.34 -20.13 14.25
C ALA A 13 6.06 -18.88 13.41
N PHE A 14 4.95 -18.91 12.67
CA PHE A 14 4.39 -17.71 12.04
C PHE A 14 3.34 -17.11 12.98
N SER A 15 3.49 -15.83 13.34
CA SER A 15 2.53 -15.10 14.15
C SER A 15 1.84 -14.06 13.28
N GLY A 16 0.54 -14.22 13.07
CA GLY A 16 -0.23 -13.34 12.20
C GLY A 16 -1.72 -13.68 12.14
N PHE A 17 -2.44 -12.93 11.33
CA PHE A 17 -3.88 -13.07 11.10
C PHE A 17 -4.22 -12.69 9.65
N TRP A 18 -5.41 -13.09 9.20
CA TRP A 18 -5.98 -12.61 7.94
C TRP A 18 -6.77 -11.33 8.21
N ALA A 19 -6.43 -10.25 7.52
CA ALA A 19 -7.22 -9.03 7.52
C ALA A 19 -8.20 -9.06 6.34
N GLU A 20 -9.49 -8.90 6.63
CA GLU A 20 -10.55 -8.82 5.62
C GLU A 20 -11.19 -7.43 5.69
N PHE A 21 -11.35 -6.78 4.55
CA PHE A 21 -11.95 -5.44 4.49
C PHE A 21 -12.58 -5.17 3.12
N GLU A 22 -13.51 -4.21 3.10
CA GLU A 22 -14.07 -3.72 1.86
C GLU A 22 -13.06 -2.83 1.14
N GLY A 23 -12.77 -3.17 -0.11
CA GLY A 23 -11.86 -2.41 -0.95
C GLY A 23 -11.64 -3.05 -2.31
N LYS A 24 -10.83 -2.37 -3.12
CA LYS A 24 -10.38 -2.80 -4.44
C LYS A 24 -8.91 -2.44 -4.62
N GLU A 25 -8.13 -3.36 -5.17
CA GLU A 25 -6.75 -3.07 -5.58
C GLU A 25 -6.73 -1.96 -6.65
N VAL A 26 -5.91 -0.95 -6.42
CA VAL A 26 -5.65 0.14 -7.37
C VAL A 26 -4.39 -0.16 -8.16
N SER A 27 -3.32 -0.47 -7.45
CA SER A 27 -2.01 -0.74 -8.03
C SER A 27 -1.17 -1.61 -7.11
N SER A 28 -0.22 -2.30 -7.72
CA SER A 28 0.80 -3.09 -7.03
C SER A 28 2.16 -2.84 -7.68
N TYR A 29 3.20 -2.75 -6.85
CA TYR A 29 4.58 -2.50 -7.26
C TYR A 29 5.50 -3.50 -6.60
N GLU A 30 6.33 -4.13 -7.42
CA GLU A 30 7.32 -5.10 -6.96
C GLU A 30 8.71 -4.46 -7.00
N ASP A 31 9.34 -4.28 -5.83
CA ASP A 31 10.75 -3.88 -5.71
C ASP A 31 11.64 -5.12 -5.82
N LYS A 32 12.17 -5.34 -7.03
CA LYS A 32 13.11 -6.43 -7.37
C LYS A 32 14.58 -6.05 -7.25
N LYS A 33 14.94 -5.02 -6.48
CA LYS A 33 16.33 -4.57 -6.44
C LYS A 33 17.22 -5.57 -5.66
N GLY A 34 17.97 -6.38 -6.39
CA GLY A 34 18.86 -7.40 -5.83
C GLY A 34 18.05 -8.62 -5.34
N ASP A 35 18.33 -9.08 -4.13
CA ASP A 35 17.62 -10.20 -3.48
C ASP A 35 16.31 -9.76 -2.79
N LYS A 36 15.87 -8.51 -2.99
CA LYS A 36 14.60 -8.03 -2.45
C LYS A 36 13.45 -8.54 -3.29
N SER A 37 12.43 -9.06 -2.61
CA SER A 37 11.13 -9.41 -3.18
C SER A 37 10.07 -8.77 -2.30
N ILE A 38 9.92 -7.44 -2.46
CA ILE A 38 8.95 -6.65 -1.69
C ILE A 38 7.84 -6.21 -2.64
N VAL A 39 6.60 -6.56 -2.30
CA VAL A 39 5.40 -6.13 -3.03
C VAL A 39 4.65 -5.11 -2.20
N TYR A 40 4.44 -3.92 -2.76
CA TYR A 40 3.62 -2.86 -2.20
C TYR A 40 2.29 -2.85 -2.94
N THR A 41 1.19 -3.03 -2.23
CA THR A 41 -0.15 -3.04 -2.84
C THR A 41 -1.02 -1.96 -2.21
N LEU A 42 -1.60 -1.12 -3.06
CA LEU A 42 -2.52 -0.06 -2.67
C LEU A 42 -3.96 -0.54 -2.89
N TYR A 43 -4.76 -0.48 -1.83
CA TYR A 43 -6.18 -0.74 -1.88
C TYR A 43 -6.96 0.54 -1.64
N ARG A 44 -7.99 0.74 -2.46
CA ARG A 44 -8.98 1.77 -2.29
C ARG A 44 -10.19 1.23 -1.55
N CYS A 45 -10.51 1.86 -0.44
CA CYS A 45 -11.62 1.54 0.45
C CYS A 45 -12.73 2.59 0.28
N PRO A 46 -13.99 2.18 0.08
CA PRO A 46 -15.11 3.11 0.10
C PRO A 46 -15.31 3.68 1.51
N THR A 47 -15.58 4.98 1.61
CA THR A 47 -15.96 5.66 2.85
C THR A 47 -17.23 6.47 2.61
N GLU A 48 -17.90 6.92 3.68
CA GLU A 48 -19.10 7.76 3.55
C GLU A 48 -18.84 9.09 2.83
N THR A 49 -17.61 9.61 2.92
CA THR A 49 -17.23 10.93 2.42
C THR A 49 -16.39 10.91 1.15
N GLY A 50 -16.09 9.73 0.60
CA GLY A 50 -15.24 9.60 -0.58
C GLY A 50 -14.42 8.31 -0.57
N GLU A 51 -13.19 8.40 -1.06
CA GLU A 51 -12.26 7.28 -1.17
C GLU A 51 -11.11 7.46 -0.17
N ALA A 52 -10.74 6.38 0.50
CA ALA A 52 -9.56 6.34 1.36
C ALA A 52 -8.79 5.04 1.10
N TYR A 53 -7.61 4.88 1.68
CA TYR A 53 -6.67 3.86 1.21
C TYR A 53 -6.07 3.03 2.34
N ARG A 54 -5.66 1.81 1.98
CA ARG A 54 -4.82 0.92 2.78
C ARG A 54 -3.62 0.48 1.96
N VAL A 55 -2.47 0.39 2.61
CA VAL A 55 -1.24 -0.12 1.98
C VAL A 55 -0.85 -1.43 2.65
N HIS A 56 -0.72 -2.48 1.85
CA HIS A 56 -0.19 -3.77 2.25
C HIS A 56 1.22 -3.94 1.68
N ILE A 57 2.12 -4.45 2.49
CA ILE A 57 3.50 -4.72 2.13
C ILE A 57 3.78 -6.19 2.40
N ALA A 58 4.18 -6.92 1.38
CA ALA A 58 4.66 -8.29 1.49
C ALA A 58 6.17 -8.31 1.19
N ASP A 59 7.00 -8.50 2.22
CA ASP A 59 8.44 -8.70 2.10
C ASP A 59 8.75 -10.20 2.20
N GLU A 60 9.02 -10.80 1.04
CA GLU A 60 9.41 -12.20 0.89
C GLU A 60 10.91 -12.32 0.51
N GLY A 61 11.67 -11.23 0.58
CA GLY A 61 13.10 -11.22 0.26
C GLY A 61 13.94 -12.15 1.15
N ASN A 62 13.44 -12.47 2.35
CA ASN A 62 13.96 -13.56 3.17
C ASN A 62 12.91 -14.68 3.33
N PRO A 63 12.98 -15.75 2.51
CA PRO A 63 12.03 -16.87 2.61
C PRO A 63 12.02 -17.57 3.97
N ALA A 64 13.11 -17.48 4.73
CA ALA A 64 13.17 -18.04 6.08
C ALA A 64 12.44 -17.17 7.11
N ASN A 65 12.25 -15.87 6.84
CA ASN A 65 11.57 -14.92 7.71
C ASN A 65 10.73 -13.90 6.91
N PRO A 66 9.64 -14.31 6.24
CA PRO A 66 8.79 -13.39 5.51
C PRO A 66 8.02 -12.47 6.47
N VAL A 67 7.74 -11.25 6.01
CA VAL A 67 7.03 -10.22 6.76
C VAL A 67 5.89 -9.67 5.91
N TYR A 68 4.68 -9.65 6.46
CA TYR A 68 3.49 -9.12 5.81
C TYR A 68 2.86 -8.06 6.71
N GLU A 69 2.74 -6.84 6.22
CA GLU A 69 2.29 -5.69 6.99
C GLU A 69 1.12 -5.01 6.32
N LEU A 70 0.07 -4.71 7.07
CA LEU A 70 -0.95 -3.76 6.68
C LEU A 70 -0.68 -2.48 7.45
N HIS A 71 -0.38 -1.36 6.77
CA HIS A 71 0.04 -0.13 7.43
C HIS A 71 -1.19 0.74 7.75
N PRO A 72 -1.52 0.99 9.04
CA PRO A 72 -2.53 1.99 9.42
C PRO A 72 -1.96 3.41 9.23
N ASN A 73 -2.85 4.41 9.09
CA ASN A 73 -2.45 5.81 8.96
C ASN A 73 -1.74 6.33 10.22
N ASP A 74 -2.28 6.02 11.40
CA ASP A 74 -1.62 6.28 12.69
C ASP A 74 -1.09 4.97 13.27
N PRO A 75 0.23 4.73 13.24
CA PRO A 75 0.81 3.58 13.91
C PRO A 75 0.85 3.87 15.41
N ASP A 76 -0.18 3.43 16.15
CA ASP A 76 -0.10 3.40 17.61
C ASP A 76 1.20 2.66 18.01
N PRO A 77 2.15 3.34 18.68
CA PRO A 77 3.49 2.81 18.93
C PRO A 77 3.49 1.56 19.82
N ASP A 78 2.40 1.26 20.52
CA ASP A 78 2.36 0.20 21.50
C ASP A 78 2.17 -1.21 20.94
N ILE A 79 1.87 -1.37 19.64
CA ILE A 79 1.34 -2.65 19.18
C ILE A 79 2.07 -3.24 17.98
N GLN A 80 3.10 -4.03 18.31
CA GLN A 80 3.78 -4.99 17.42
C GLN A 80 2.86 -6.14 16.97
N GLY A 81 1.78 -5.82 16.24
CA GLY A 81 1.10 -6.75 15.35
C GLY A 81 -0.24 -7.35 15.82
N VAL A 82 -0.79 -7.00 16.99
CA VAL A 82 -2.08 -7.58 17.47
C VAL A 82 -3.14 -6.54 17.87
N GLY A 83 -2.91 -5.26 17.59
CA GLY A 83 -3.80 -4.19 18.04
C GLY A 83 -3.46 -2.81 17.50
N ALA A 84 -2.64 -2.75 16.45
CA ALA A 84 -2.63 -1.57 15.61
C ALA A 84 -4.07 -1.26 15.19
N ASP A 85 -4.49 -0.01 15.36
CA ASP A 85 -5.83 0.39 14.96
C ASP A 85 -5.89 0.45 13.44
N TYR A 86 -6.52 -0.55 12.84
CA TYR A 86 -6.74 -0.59 11.40
C TYR A 86 -7.99 0.21 10.99
N SER A 87 -8.74 0.84 11.90
CA SER A 87 -9.89 1.65 11.52
C SER A 87 -9.48 2.90 10.73
N ASP A 88 -8.29 3.44 11.02
CA ASP A 88 -7.76 4.61 10.33
C ASP A 88 -7.24 4.30 8.93
N LEU A 89 -7.78 5.04 7.96
CA LEU A 89 -7.46 4.95 6.55
C LEU A 89 -6.60 6.13 6.11
N TRP A 90 -5.78 5.90 5.09
CA TRP A 90 -4.96 6.94 4.48
C TRP A 90 -5.77 7.79 3.50
N GLN A 91 -5.58 9.11 3.52
CA GLN A 91 -5.96 9.99 2.41
C GLN A 91 -4.89 9.97 1.31
N ASP A 92 -5.23 10.40 0.10
CA ASP A 92 -4.35 10.39 -1.06
C ASP A 92 -3.03 11.15 -0.82
N GLU A 93 -3.06 12.35 -0.24
CA GLU A 93 -1.81 13.09 0.01
C GLU A 93 -0.95 12.42 1.08
N GLN A 94 -1.55 11.72 2.04
CA GLN A 94 -0.84 10.99 3.08
C GLN A 94 -0.17 9.73 2.51
N VAL A 95 -0.86 9.00 1.62
CA VAL A 95 -0.26 7.88 0.88
C VAL A 95 0.91 8.39 0.06
N VAL A 96 0.74 9.48 -0.68
CA VAL A 96 1.80 10.05 -1.52
C VAL A 96 3.01 10.48 -0.70
N ALA A 97 2.80 11.11 0.45
CA ALA A 97 3.88 11.56 1.33
C ALA A 97 4.71 10.40 1.87
N LYS A 98 4.09 9.26 2.19
CA LYS A 98 4.78 8.08 2.76
C LYS A 98 5.25 7.07 1.72
N TYR A 99 4.49 6.90 0.64
CA TYR A 99 4.69 5.92 -0.43
C TYR A 99 4.62 6.62 -1.80
N PRO A 100 5.63 7.43 -2.15
CA PRO A 100 5.62 8.21 -3.39
C PRO A 100 5.55 7.36 -4.67
N LEU A 101 5.79 6.05 -4.57
CA LEU A 101 5.59 5.11 -5.66
C LEU A 101 4.14 5.07 -6.19
N PHE A 102 3.15 5.45 -5.37
CA PHE A 102 1.74 5.49 -5.75
C PHE A 102 1.28 6.82 -6.34
N VAL A 103 2.16 7.83 -6.46
CA VAL A 103 1.80 9.18 -6.96
C VAL A 103 1.06 9.12 -8.29
N LYS A 104 1.52 8.29 -9.23
CA LYS A 104 0.89 8.20 -10.55
C LYS A 104 -0.51 7.58 -10.55
N ASP A 105 -0.89 6.90 -9.48
CA ASP A 105 -2.19 6.21 -9.35
C ASP A 105 -3.19 7.01 -8.50
N LEU A 106 -2.72 8.04 -7.81
CA LEU A 106 -3.51 8.84 -6.86
C LEU A 106 -3.62 10.31 -7.26
N VAL A 107 -2.62 10.85 -7.98
CA VAL A 107 -2.53 12.27 -8.26
C VAL A 107 -2.99 12.58 -9.69
N ASP A 108 -4.29 12.86 -9.82
CA ASP A 108 -4.90 13.26 -11.09
C ASP A 108 -4.93 14.79 -11.29
N TYR A 109 -4.59 15.57 -10.26
CA TYR A 109 -4.62 17.04 -10.30
C TYR A 109 -3.33 17.68 -10.83
N LEU A 110 -2.29 16.88 -11.15
CA LEU A 110 -1.07 17.42 -11.73
C LEU A 110 -1.33 17.93 -13.16
N PRO A 111 -0.78 19.09 -13.54
CA PRO A 111 -1.04 19.68 -14.84
C PRO A 111 -0.43 18.82 -15.96
N ILE A 112 -1.25 18.43 -16.92
CA ILE A 112 -0.80 17.76 -18.15
C ILE A 112 -0.04 18.79 -19.00
N ARG A 113 1.23 18.51 -19.30
CA ARG A 113 2.01 19.26 -20.28
C ARG A 113 2.08 18.47 -21.59
N GLN A 114 1.52 19.04 -22.66
CA GLN A 114 1.69 18.53 -24.02
C GLN A 114 3.12 18.85 -24.48
N LEU A 115 3.94 17.81 -24.67
CA LEU A 115 5.34 17.96 -25.09
C LEU A 115 5.51 17.80 -26.60
N ASP A 116 4.55 17.17 -27.27
CA ASP A 116 4.59 17.02 -28.72
C ASP A 116 4.40 18.38 -29.41
N PRO A 117 5.18 18.66 -30.46
CA PRO A 117 5.00 19.87 -31.25
C PRO A 117 3.59 19.86 -31.86
N GLN A 118 2.81 20.92 -31.64
CA GLN A 118 1.55 21.08 -32.33
C GLN A 118 1.80 21.01 -33.85
N PRO A 119 1.06 20.17 -34.59
CA PRO A 119 1.21 20.13 -36.04
C PRO A 119 0.97 21.54 -36.56
N ARG A 120 2.01 22.12 -37.16
CA ARG A 120 1.86 23.39 -37.88
C ARG A 120 0.89 23.09 -39.01
N GLY A 121 -0.33 23.61 -38.89
CA GLY A 121 -1.30 23.55 -39.97
C GLY A 121 -0.65 24.08 -41.23
N PHE A 122 -0.70 23.27 -42.29
CA PHE A 122 -0.39 23.70 -43.66
C PHE A 122 -1.59 24.47 -44.22
#